data_AF-X1ULT4-F1
#
_entry.id   AF-X1ULT4-F1
#
_cell.length_a   1.000
_cell.length_b   1.000
_cell.length_c   1.000
_cell.angle_alpha   90.00
_cell.angle_beta   90.00
_cell.angle_gamma   90.00
#
_symmetry.space_group_name_H-M   'P 1'
#
loop_
_entity.id
_entity.type
_entity.pdbx_description
1 polymer ?
#
loop_
_entity_poly.entity_id
_entity_poly.type
_entity_poly.pdbx_seq_one_letter_code
_entity_poly.pdbx_strand_id
1 'polypeptide(L)' 'MAIIKLDPEKIKDNPYQPRSHYPTKTIAEIAHSIEQIGIIHIPTGRQVDGHYELAEG' A
#
# COMPACT_ATOMS: atom_id res chain seq x y z
N MET A 1 -14.36 -11.07 2.94
CA MET A 1 -13.43 -9.99 2.53
C MET A 1 -14.04 -9.27 1.34
N ALA A 2 -13.96 -7.95 1.31
CA ALA A 2 -14.43 -7.12 0.21
C ALA A 2 -13.26 -6.31 -0.33
N ILE A 3 -13.15 -6.19 -1.65
CA ILE A 3 -12.19 -5.32 -2.31
C ILE A 3 -12.86 -3.97 -2.49
N ILE A 4 -12.22 -2.90 -2.01
CA ILE A 4 -12.71 -1.53 -2.14
C ILE A 4 -11.66 -0.68 -2.84
N LYS A 5 -12.10 0.26 -3.66
CA LYS A 5 -11.22 1.25 -4.28
C LYS A 5 -11.12 2.45 -3.35
N LEU A 6 -9.89 2.76 -2.94
CA LEU A 6 -9.59 3.89 -2.06
C LEU A 6 -8.65 4.86 -2.76
N ASP A 7 -8.76 6.13 -2.37
CA ASP A 7 -7.79 7.15 -2.69
C ASP A 7 -6.55 6.93 -1.80
N PRO A 8 -5.34 6.76 -2.37
CA PRO A 8 -4.13 6.53 -1.59
C PRO A 8 -3.83 7.66 -0.58
N GLU A 9 -4.27 8.90 -0.83
CA GLU A 9 -4.09 10.01 0.11
C GLU A 9 -4.89 9.84 1.42
N LYS A 10 -5.88 8.94 1.43
CA LYS A 10 -6.72 8.65 2.60
C LYS A 10 -6.23 7.45 3.42
N ILE A 11 -5.10 6.86 3.01
CA ILE A 11 -4.50 5.69 3.66
C ILE A 11 -3.33 6.16 4.52
N LYS A 12 -3.33 5.77 5.78
CA LYS A 12 -2.19 5.98 6.68
C LYS A 12 -1.24 4.79 6.62
N ASP A 13 0.03 5.07 6.87
CA ASP A 13 1.06 4.04 7.00
C ASP A 13 0.78 3.07 8.15
N ASN A 14 1.31 1.85 8.02
CA ASN A 14 1.21 0.85 9.08
C ASN A 14 2.08 1.28 10.28
N PRO A 15 1.51 1.57 11.46
CA PRO A 15 2.30 1.91 12.65
C PRO A 15 3.18 0.75 13.14
N TYR A 16 2.91 -0.48 12.69
CA TYR A 16 3.64 -1.70 13.02
C TYR A 16 4.53 -2.19 11.87
N GLN A 17 4.86 -1.34 10.88
CA GLN A 17 5.72 -1.72 9.76
C GLN A 17 7.15 -2.05 10.25
N PRO A 18 7.60 -3.32 10.20
CA PRO A 18 8.96 -3.67 10.62
C PRO A 18 10.03 -3.17 9.65
N ARG A 19 9.68 -2.95 8.38
CA ARG A 19 10.64 -2.50 7.36
C ARG A 19 10.97 -1.02 7.57
N SER A 20 12.20 -0.74 8.01
CA SER A 20 12.70 0.63 8.19
C SER A 20 13.37 1.24 6.97
N HIS A 21 13.69 0.42 5.95
CA HIS A 21 14.41 0.88 4.76
C HIS A 21 13.79 0.33 3.48
N TYR A 22 13.66 1.20 2.49
CA TYR A 22 13.18 0.89 1.14
C TYR A 22 14.21 1.37 0.12
N PRO A 23 14.87 0.45 -0.61
CA PRO A 23 15.84 0.84 -1.62
C PRO A 23 15.17 1.59 -2.77
N THR A 24 15.68 2.77 -3.14
CA THR A 24 15.12 3.62 -4.19
C THR A 24 14.99 2.90 -5.53
N LYS A 25 15.97 2.06 -5.88
CA LYS A 25 15.95 1.27 -7.12
C LYS A 25 14.76 0.32 -7.15
N THR A 26 14.51 -0.40 -6.06
CA THR A 26 13.39 -1.33 -5.95
C THR A 26 12.04 -0.60 -5.98
N ILE A 27 11.95 0.58 -5.34
CA ILE A 27 10.73 1.41 -5.43
C ILE A 27 10.46 1.80 -6.89
N ALA A 28 11.49 2.23 -7.63
CA ALA A 28 11.35 2.63 -9.03
C ALA A 28 10.92 1.45 -9.92
N GLU A 29 11.47 0.26 -9.71
CA GLU A 29 11.09 -0.96 -10.43
C GLU A 29 9.62 -1.33 -10.17
N ILE A 30 9.17 -1.22 -8.92
CA ILE A 30 7.77 -1.49 -8.54
C ILE A 30 6.83 -0.45 -9.14
N ALA A 31 7.17 0.84 -9.05
CA ALA A 31 6.37 1.92 -9.62
C ALA A 31 6.20 1.74 -11.13
N HIS A 32 7.29 1.44 -11.84
CA HIS A 32 7.25 1.19 -13.28
C HIS A 32 6.35 -0.01 -13.62
N SER A 33 6.42 -1.11 -12.85
CA SER A 33 5.53 -2.26 -13.03
C SER A 33 4.05 -1.88 -12.85
N ILE A 34 3.72 -1.13 -11.79
CA ILE A 34 2.36 -0.67 -11.52
C ILE A 34 1.83 0.21 -12.65
N GLU A 35 2.66 1.04 -13.27
CA GLU A 35 2.26 1.86 -14.43
C GLU A 35 1.94 1.00 -15.66
N GLN A 36 2.63 -0.12 -15.87
CA GLN A 36 2.43 -0.98 -17.04
C GLN A 36 1.24 -1.94 -16.90
N ILE A 37 1.09 -2.58 -15.73
CA ILE A 37 0.12 -3.67 -15.54
C ILE A 37 -0.87 -3.42 -14.40
N GLY A 38 -0.73 -2.31 -13.68
CA GLY A 38 -1.51 -2.02 -12.47
C GLY A 38 -1.02 -2.77 -11.24
N ILE A 39 -1.75 -2.62 -10.14
CA ILE A 39 -1.49 -3.33 -8.89
C ILE A 39 -2.04 -4.76 -9.01
N ILE A 40 -1.15 -5.74 -9.11
CA ILE A 40 -1.52 -7.17 -9.21
C ILE A 40 -1.82 -7.79 -7.85
N HIS A 41 -1.13 -7.35 -6.81
CA HIS A 41 -1.30 -7.79 -5.43
C HIS A 41 -2.03 -6.71 -4.66
N ILE A 42 -3.30 -6.96 -4.36
CA ILE A 42 -4.15 -6.00 -3.63
C ILE A 42 -3.62 -5.92 -2.20
N PRO A 43 -3.13 -4.74 -1.75
CA PRO A 43 -2.67 -4.56 -0.39
C PRO A 43 -3.81 -4.75 0.60
N THR A 44 -3.50 -5.31 1.76
CA THR A 44 -4.48 -5.45 2.84
C THR A 44 -4.38 -4.25 3.78
N GLY A 45 -5.54 -3.84 4.29
CA GLY A 45 -5.64 -2.73 5.22
C GLY A 45 -6.77 -2.95 6.21
N ARG A 46 -6.82 -2.09 7.22
CA ARG A 46 -7.86 -2.09 8.24
C ARG A 46 -8.47 -0.70 8.37
N GLN A 47 -9.73 -0.66 8.79
CA GLN A 47 -10.40 0.58 9.14
C GLN A 47 -10.24 0.82 10.65
N VAL A 48 -9.70 1.97 11.02
CA VAL A 48 -9.48 2.41 12.41
C VAL A 48 -10.03 3.82 12.52
N ASP A 49 -10.88 4.12 13.51
CA ASP A 49 -11.41 5.47 13.80
C ASP A 49 -11.77 6.31 12.56
N GLY A 50 -12.52 5.73 11.62
CA GLY A 50 -12.98 6.41 10.40
C GLY A 50 -11.94 6.64 9.30
N HIS A 51 -10.72 6.13 9.45
CA HIS A 51 -9.66 6.15 8.44
C HIS A 51 -9.19 4.74 8.09
N TYR A 52 -8.41 4.62 7.00
CA TYR A 52 -7.83 3.36 6.58
C TYR A 52 -6.33 3.36 6.87
N GLU A 53 -5.83 2.25 7.41
CA GLU A 53 -4.42 2.00 7.62
C GLU A 53 -3.99 0.82 6.76
N LEU A 54 -2.81 0.93 6.14
CA LEU A 54 -2.18 -0.20 5.48
C LEU A 54 -1.78 -1.24 6.53
N ALA A 55 -2.00 -2.52 6.26
CA ALA A 55 -1.54 -3.62 7.12
C ALA A 55 -0.37 -4.35 6.44
N GLU A 56 -0.54 -4.67 5.16
CA GLU A 56 0.46 -5.37 4.34
C GLU A 56 0.38 -4.91 2.88
N GLY A 57 1.53 -4.70 2.26
CA GLY A 57 1.68 -4.25 0.88
C GLY A 57 3.13 -4.19 0.44
#